data_AF-A0A433XU47-F1
#
_entry.id   AF-A0A433XU47-F1
#
_cell.length_a   1.000
_cell.length_b   1.000
_cell.length_c   1.000
_cell.angle_alpha   90.00
_cell.angle_beta   90.00
_cell.angle_gamma   90.00
#
_symmetry.space_group_name_H-M   'P 1'
#
loop_
_entity.id
_entity.type
_entity.pdbx_description
1 polymer ?
#
loop_
_entity_poly.entity_id
_entity_poly.type
_entity_poly.pdbx_seq_one_letter_code
_entity_poly.pdbx_strand_id
1 'polypeptide(L)' 'MDKTRIVRTDLFEARSSTGRIYEIEELTTQTMTTGADGTNAGWTQSSRHYQVSSGGHAHKLSHTEFHILASGEEAVRI' A
#
# COMPACT_ATOMS: atom_id res chain seq x y z
N MET A 1 3.99 21.76 12.96
CA MET A 1 4.55 20.43 12.61
C MET A 1 3.45 19.64 11.98
N ASP A 2 3.67 19.19 10.74
CA ASP A 2 2.71 18.32 10.06
C ASP A 2 2.77 16.92 10.69
N LYS A 3 1.61 16.39 11.09
CA LYS A 3 1.54 15.01 11.62
C LYS A 3 1.42 14.05 10.44
N THR A 4 2.18 12.96 10.47
CA THR A 4 2.07 11.89 9.49
C THR A 4 1.64 10.58 10.16
N ARG A 5 0.87 9.76 9.45
CA ARG A 5 0.54 8.38 9.85
C ARG A 5 0.55 7.47 8.64
N ILE A 6 0.80 6.19 8.86
CA ILE A 6 0.62 5.14 7.85
C ILE A 6 -0.60 4.33 8.28
N VAL A 7 -1.52 4.10 7.34
CA VAL A 7 -2.71 3.29 7.56
C VAL A 7 -2.81 2.22 6.48
N ARG A 8 -3.24 1.02 6.87
CA ARG A 8 -3.64 0.00 5.89
C ARG A 8 -4.95 0.41 5.26
N THR A 9 -4.98 0.52 3.95
CA THR A 9 -6.15 0.91 3.15
C THR A 9 -6.75 -0.25 2.37
N ASP A 10 -5.99 -1.32 2.14
CA ASP A 10 -6.50 -2.54 1.50
C ASP A 10 -5.70 -3.77 1.97
N LEU A 11 -6.31 -4.94 1.86
CA LEU A 11 -5.72 -6.25 2.08
C LEU A 11 -6.34 -7.22 1.07
N PHE A 12 -5.51 -7.81 0.21
CA PHE A 12 -6.01 -8.69 -0.84
C PHE A 12 -5.01 -9.78 -1.19
N GLU A 13 -5.52 -10.87 -1.77
CA GLU A 13 -4.69 -11.93 -2.31
C GLU A 13 -4.33 -11.65 -3.77
N ALA A 14 -3.11 -12.01 -4.15
CA ALA A 14 -2.65 -12.01 -5.52
C ALA A 14 -1.98 -13.34 -5.84
N ARG A 15 -2.28 -13.90 -7.01
CA ARG A 15 -1.76 -15.18 -7.47
C ARG A 15 -0.76 -14.99 -8.59
N SER A 16 0.41 -15.62 -8.47
CA SER A 16 1.41 -15.64 -9.54
C SER A 16 1.17 -16.76 -10.55
N SER A 17 1.90 -16.69 -11.67
CA SER A 17 1.86 -17.72 -12.71
C SER A 17 2.34 -19.10 -12.22
N THR A 18 3.15 -19.15 -11.16
CA THR A 18 3.60 -20.39 -10.52
C THR A 18 2.55 -21.00 -9.60
N GLY A 19 1.43 -20.29 -9.36
CA GLY A 19 0.35 -20.70 -8.48
C GLY A 19 0.54 -20.31 -7.02
N ARG A 20 1.61 -19.58 -6.66
CA ARG A 20 1.79 -19.02 -5.33
C ARG A 20 0.78 -17.92 -5.06
N ILE A 21 0.28 -17.88 -3.83
CA ILE A 21 -0.63 -16.84 -3.35
C ILE A 21 0.15 -15.94 -2.40
N TYR A 22 0.06 -14.64 -2.64
CA TYR A 22 0.63 -13.58 -1.82
C TYR A 22 -0.51 -12.77 -1.22
N GLU A 23 -0.49 -12.58 0.09
CA GLU A 23 -1.35 -11.59 0.73
C GLU A 23 -0.63 -10.24 0.68
N ILE A 24 -1.23 -9.26 0.01
CA ILE A 24 -0.67 -7.92 -0.21
C ILE A 24 -1.47 -6.88 0.57
N GLU A 25 -0.76 -6.06 1.34
CA GLU A 25 -1.28 -4.91 2.05
C GLU A 25 -1.05 -3.64 1.23
N GLU A 26 -2.10 -2.86 0.97
CA GLU A 26 -1.95 -1.47 0.55
C GLU A 26 -1.84 -0.59 1.80
N LEU A 27 -0.74 0.15 1.88
CA LEU A 27 -0.48 1.09 2.95
C LEU A 27 -0.45 2.51 2.40
N THR A 28 -1.26 3.39 2.97
CA THR A 28 -1.34 4.80 2.59
C THR A 28 -0.70 5.67 3.67
N THR A 29 0.30 6.46 3.30
CA THR A 29 0.79 7.57 4.10
C THR A 29 -0.24 8.69 4.06
N GLN A 30 -0.60 9.19 5.24
CA GLN A 30 -1.50 10.32 5.40
C GLN A 30 -0.81 11.44 6.16
N THR A 31 -1.03 12.67 5.73
CA THR A 31 -0.52 13.88 6.37
C THR A 31 -1.70 14.69 6.89
N MET A 32 -1.60 15.15 8.13
CA MET A 32 -2.61 16.02 8.73
C MET A 32 -2.41 17.44 8.22
N THR A 33 -3.42 18.00 7.58
CA THR A 33 -3.42 19.41 7.18
C THR A 33 -3.96 20.23 8.35
N THR A 34 -3.24 21.29 8.70
CA THR A 34 -3.69 22.24 9.72
C THR A 34 -4.21 23.48 9.01
N GLY A 35 -5.42 23.94 9.35
CA GLY A 35 -6.00 25.18 8.86
C GLY A 35 -5.24 26.40 9.37
N ALA A 36 -5.47 27.56 8.74
CA ALA A 36 -4.80 28.82 9.10
C ALA A 36 -5.14 29.29 10.54
N ASP A 37 -6.25 28.81 11.10
CA ASP A 37 -6.70 29.02 12.47
C ASP A 37 -6.08 28.03 13.48
N GLY A 38 -5.17 27.15 13.02
CA GLY A 38 -4.56 26.11 13.84
C GLY A 38 -5.46 24.90 14.08
N THR A 39 -6.65 24.83 13.49
CA THR A 39 -7.54 23.67 13.61
C THR A 39 -7.12 22.54 12.68
N ASN A 40 -7.37 21.29 13.07
CA ASN A 40 -7.09 20.15 12.20
C ASN A 40 -8.12 20.14 11.07
N ALA A 41 -7.69 20.43 9.84
CA ALA A 41 -8.54 20.45 8.65
C ALA A 41 -8.80 19.04 8.09
N GLY A 42 -8.08 18.02 8.57
CA GLY A 42 -8.28 16.62 8.22
C GLY A 42 -6.98 15.90 7.84
N TRP A 43 -7.12 14.65 7.39
CA TRP A 43 -6.03 13.83 6.87
C TRP A 43 -6.10 13.80 5.35
N THR A 44 -5.00 14.12 4.68
CA THR A 44 -4.85 13.98 3.24
C THR A 44 -3.96 12.77 2.92
N GLN A 45 -4.24 12.09 1.81
CA GLN A 45 -3.41 10.97 1.34
C GLN A 45 -2.21 11.54 0.58
N SER A 46 -0.99 11.09 0.92
CA SER A 46 0.25 11.58 0.29
C SER A 46 0.93 10.53 -0.59
N SER A 47 1.03 9.28 -0.14
CA SER A 47 1.65 8.20 -0.92
C SER A 47 1.07 6.83 -0.59
N ARG A 48 1.16 5.91 -1.54
CA ARG A 48 0.78 4.50 -1.37
C ARG A 48 2.00 3.61 -1.58
N HIS A 49 2.11 2.57 -0.76
CA HIS A 49 3.08 1.50 -0.91
C HIS A 49 2.40 0.15 -0.68
N TYR A 50 2.98 -0.89 -1.25
CA TYR A 50 2.43 -2.25 -1.15
C TYR A 50 3.49 -3.17 -0.55
N GLN A 51 3.05 -4.06 0.33
CA GLN A 51 3.93 -5.04 0.97
C GLN A 51 3.24 -6.40 1.05
N VAL A 52 4.02 -7.47 1.11
CA VAL A 52 3.50 -8.81 1.36
C VAL A 52 3.36 -8.99 2.88
N SER A 53 2.23 -9.49 3.37
CA SER A 53 1.97 -9.66 4.81
C SER A 53 2.99 -10.57 5.50
N SER A 54 3.53 -11.57 4.78
CA SER A 54 4.60 -12.45 5.26
C SER A 54 5.98 -11.78 5.30
N GLY A 55 6.08 -10.53 4.86
CA GLY A 55 7.31 -9.76 4.76
C GLY A 55 7.77 -9.55 3.30
N GLY A 56 8.34 -8.37 3.05
CA GLY A 56 8.84 -7.95 1.75
C GLY A 56 7.93 -6.94 1.04
N HIS A 57 8.45 -6.33 -0.02
CA HIS A 57 7.74 -5.29 -0.78
C HIS A 57 7.05 -5.87 -2.02
N ALA A 58 5.95 -5.24 -2.40
CA ALA A 58 5.30 -5.42 -3.68
C ALA A 58 5.26 -4.08 -4.42
N HIS A 59 5.50 -4.08 -5.72
CA HIS A 59 5.33 -2.90 -6.56
C HIS A 59 4.10 -3.07 -7.43
N LYS A 60 3.22 -2.08 -7.44
CA LYS A 60 2.06 -2.07 -8.32
C LYS A 60 2.49 -1.81 -9.76
N LEU A 61 2.13 -2.70 -10.66
CA LEU A 61 2.35 -2.59 -12.10
C LEU A 61 1.10 -2.04 -12.80
N SER A 62 -0.09 -2.54 -12.42
CA SER A 62 -1.39 -2.10 -12.94
C SER A 62 -2.45 -2.10 -11.83
N HIS A 63 -3.74 -1.93 -12.16
CA HIS A 63 -4.80 -1.98 -11.14
C HIS A 63 -4.83 -3.33 -10.39
N THR A 64 -4.48 -4.42 -11.09
CA THR A 64 -4.54 -5.79 -10.58
C THR A 64 -3.20 -6.50 -10.56
N GLU A 65 -2.16 -5.99 -11.21
CA GLU A 65 -0.86 -6.68 -11.31
C GLU A 65 0.19 -6.06 -10.40
N PHE A 66 0.97 -6.94 -9.76
CA PHE A 66 1.97 -6.58 -8.76
C PHE A 66 3.25 -7.39 -8.96
N HIS A 67 4.40 -6.73 -8.86
CA HIS A 67 5.71 -7.37 -8.83
C HIS A 67 6.14 -7.62 -7.38
N ILE A 68 6.41 -8.87 -7.02
CA ILE A 68 6.82 -9.29 -5.67
C ILE A 68 8.34 -9.29 -5.57
N LEU A 69 8.93 -8.30 -4.90
CA LEU A 69 10.37 -8.06 -4.94
C LEU A 69 11.20 -9.22 -4.38
N ALA A 70 10.71 -9.88 -3.33
CA ALA A 70 11.44 -10.98 -2.70
C ALA A 70 11.58 -12.23 -3.59
N SER A 71 10.64 -12.43 -4.52
CA SER A 71 10.62 -13.60 -5.40
C SER A 71 10.88 -13.27 -6.87
N GLY A 72 10.77 -12.00 -7.27
CA GLY A 72 10.80 -11.56 -8.66
C GLY A 72 9.54 -11.93 -9.45
N GLU A 73 8.52 -12.53 -8.82
CA GLU A 73 7.30 -12.98 -9.48
C GLU A 73 6.34 -11.81 -9.73
N GLU A 74 5.59 -11.91 -10.82
CA GLU A 74 4.40 -11.08 -11.04
C GLU A 74 3.16 -11.84 -10.57
N ALA A 75 2.30 -11.16 -9.83
CA ALA A 75 1.09 -11.70 -9.25
C ALA A 75 -0.11 -10.82 -9.62
N VAL A 76 -1.25 -11.48 -9.89
CA VAL A 76 -2.51 -10.83 -10.25
C VAL A 76 -3.47 -10.93 -9.08
N ARG A 77 -4.03 -9.81 -8.63
CA ARG A 77 -5.08 -9.75 -7.60
C ARG A 77 -6.25 -10.65 -8.00
N ILE A 78 -6.73 -11.44 -7.05
CA ILE A 78 -7.87 -12.37 -7.19
C ILE A 78 -9.06 -11.99 -6.31
#